data_AF-A0A2P2IGC1-F1
#
_entry.id   AF-A0A2P2IGC1-F1
#
_cell.length_a   1.000
_cell.length_b   1.000
_cell.length_c   1.000
_cell.angle_alpha   90.00
_cell.angle_beta   90.00
_cell.angle_gamma   90.00
#
_symmetry.space_group_name_H-M   'P 1'
#
loop_
_entity.id
_entity.type
_entity.pdbx_description
1 polymer ?
#
loop_
_entity_poly.entity_id
_entity_poly.type
_entity_poly.pdbx_seq_one_letter_code
_entity_poly.pdbx_strand_id
1 'polypeptide(L)'
;MADDLSLFTRFAQMLGAPEPALKLLSSLLIGYPLLLLHRYTLYRRSPTLQHLFFVVCGLSIGIFNNGYGIIHSMICVVAGWLLLAVMGGTAASVIIANVFQMGYLIIGYYMSSSDSYDIKWTMPHCVLALRLIAITWDMYDG
;
A
#
# COMPACT_ATOMS: atom_id res chain seq x y z
N MET A 1 20.23 14.38 -8.31
CA MET A 1 19.28 13.26 -8.12
C MET A 1 18.25 13.33 -9.25
N ALA A 2 18.67 13.08 -10.50
CA ALA A 2 17.89 13.39 -11.71
C ALA A 2 18.14 12.42 -12.89
N ASP A 3 18.75 11.25 -12.68
CA ASP A 3 19.08 10.32 -13.79
C ASP A 3 18.21 9.05 -13.83
N ASP A 4 17.64 8.60 -12.71
CA ASP A 4 16.83 7.36 -12.66
C ASP A 4 15.44 7.51 -13.29
N LEU A 5 14.97 8.76 -13.50
CA LEU A 5 13.67 9.02 -14.13
C LEU A 5 13.71 8.78 -15.65
N SER A 6 14.88 8.80 -16.30
CA SER A 6 14.97 8.76 -17.76
C SER A 6 14.68 7.39 -18.38
N LEU A 7 15.00 6.29 -17.69
CA LEU A 7 14.90 4.94 -18.25
C LEU A 7 13.44 4.47 -18.26
N PHE A 8 12.72 4.61 -17.16
CA PHE A 8 11.30 4.25 -17.09
C PHE A 8 10.45 5.07 -18.05
N THR A 9 10.71 6.39 -18.17
CA THR A 9 9.99 7.23 -19.14
C THR A 9 10.28 6.80 -20.57
N ARG A 10 11.53 6.46 -20.92
CA ARG A 10 11.89 5.94 -22.26
C ARG A 10 11.22 4.60 -22.57
N PHE A 11 11.21 3.67 -21.63
CA PHE A 11 10.52 2.39 -21.80
C PHE A 11 9.01 2.56 -21.92
N ALA A 12 8.41 3.40 -21.08
CA ALA A 12 6.98 3.72 -21.13
C ALA A 12 6.59 4.32 -22.50
N GLN A 13 7.42 5.22 -23.04
CA GLN A 13 7.23 5.78 -24.38
C GLN A 13 7.33 4.72 -25.50
N MET A 14 8.29 3.79 -25.41
CA MET A 14 8.40 2.68 -26.38
C MET A 14 7.18 1.75 -26.35
N LEU A 15 6.61 1.53 -25.16
CA LEU A 15 5.42 0.70 -24.95
C LEU A 15 4.10 1.43 -25.23
N GLY A 16 4.13 2.76 -25.46
CA GLY A 16 2.92 3.58 -25.57
C GLY A 16 2.07 3.60 -24.29
N ALA A 17 2.69 3.33 -23.14
CA ALA A 17 2.02 3.17 -21.85
C ALA A 17 2.30 4.35 -20.92
N PRO A 18 1.36 4.71 -20.01
CA PRO A 18 1.65 5.70 -18.97
C PRO A 18 2.75 5.21 -18.02
N GLU A 19 3.73 6.06 -17.72
CA GLU A 19 4.84 5.74 -16.80
C GLU A 19 4.35 5.20 -15.43
N PRO A 20 3.32 5.78 -14.79
CA PRO A 20 2.83 5.25 -13.51
C PRO A 20 2.29 3.82 -13.61
N ALA A 21 1.70 3.45 -14.76
CA ALA A 21 1.19 2.09 -14.98
C ALA A 21 2.34 1.09 -15.10
N LEU A 22 3.43 1.48 -15.76
CA LEU A 22 4.64 0.66 -15.87
C LEU A 22 5.33 0.48 -14.51
N LYS A 23 5.37 1.52 -13.66
CA LYS A 23 5.88 1.43 -12.29
C LYS A 23 5.06 0.46 -11.43
N LEU A 24 3.73 0.53 -11.51
CA LEU A 24 2.85 -0.39 -10.80
C LEU A 24 3.02 -1.83 -11.27
N LEU A 25 3.05 -2.06 -12.59
CA LEU A 25 3.22 -3.39 -13.17
C LEU A 25 4.57 -4.00 -12.79
N SER A 26 5.65 -3.25 -12.93
CA SER A 26 6.99 -3.71 -12.53
C SER A 26 7.06 -4.03 -11.04
N SER A 27 6.44 -3.21 -10.19
CA SER A 27 6.32 -3.46 -8.75
C SER A 27 5.58 -4.75 -8.42
N LEU A 28 4.49 -5.04 -9.12
CA LEU A 28 3.74 -6.29 -8.96
C LEU A 28 4.60 -7.50 -9.38
N LEU A 29 5.31 -7.39 -10.50
CA LEU A 29 6.19 -8.44 -11.01
C LEU A 29 7.37 -8.70 -10.06
N ILE A 30 7.94 -7.66 -9.44
CA ILE A 30 9.01 -7.76 -8.43
C ILE A 30 8.51 -8.40 -7.12
N GLY A 31 7.21 -8.33 -6.82
CA GLY A 31 6.63 -9.02 -5.67
C GLY A 31 6.87 -10.54 -5.68
N TYR A 32 6.83 -11.18 -6.84
CA TYR A 32 7.08 -12.63 -6.98
C TYR A 32 8.51 -13.06 -6.62
N PRO A 33 9.58 -12.49 -7.20
CA PRO A 33 10.95 -12.85 -6.81
C PRO A 33 11.26 -12.47 -5.36
N LEU A 34 10.70 -11.37 -4.82
CA LEU A 34 10.84 -11.05 -3.40
C LEU A 34 10.21 -12.12 -2.50
N LEU A 35 9.04 -12.65 -2.88
CA LEU A 35 8.40 -13.75 -2.15
C LEU A 35 9.25 -15.03 -2.21
N LEU A 36 9.84 -15.35 -3.37
CA LEU A 36 10.75 -16.49 -3.50
C LEU A 36 12.01 -16.29 -2.64
N LEU A 37 12.60 -15.09 -2.65
CA LEU A 37 13.74 -14.75 -1.80
C LEU A 37 13.41 -14.96 -0.32
N HIS A 38 12.26 -14.43 0.13
CA HIS A 38 11.76 -14.65 1.49
C HIS A 38 11.64 -16.15 1.80
N ARG A 39 11.03 -16.92 0.89
CA ARG A 39 10.81 -18.36 1.07
C ARG A 39 12.12 -19.16 1.15
N TYR A 40 13.13 -18.81 0.36
CA TYR A 40 14.39 -19.57 0.34
C TYR A 40 15.37 -19.16 1.45
N THR A 41 15.33 -17.91 1.92
CA THR A 41 16.34 -17.36 2.86
C THR A 41 15.83 -17.15 4.28
N LEU A 42 14.59 -16.69 4.42
CA LEU A 42 14.01 -16.20 5.68
C LEU A 42 12.94 -17.13 6.25
N TYR A 43 12.43 -18.08 5.45
CA TYR A 43 11.48 -19.08 5.93
C TYR A 43 12.08 -19.89 7.08
N ARG A 44 11.33 -20.01 8.19
CA ARG A 44 11.74 -20.60 9.48
C ARG A 44 12.78 -19.81 10.28
N ARG A 45 13.15 -18.60 9.87
CA ARG A 45 13.92 -17.66 10.71
C ARG A 45 12.99 -16.96 11.70
N SER A 46 13.56 -16.16 12.61
CA SER A 46 12.80 -15.44 13.62
C SER A 46 11.67 -14.59 13.00
N PRO A 47 10.49 -14.51 13.64
CA PRO A 47 9.36 -13.73 13.13
C PRO A 47 9.73 -12.26 12.88
N THR A 48 10.55 -11.68 13.76
CA THR A 48 11.03 -10.30 13.65
C THR A 48 11.76 -10.03 12.34
N LEU A 49 12.61 -10.96 11.88
CA LEU A 49 13.34 -10.81 10.61
C LEU A 49 12.39 -10.89 9.41
N GLN A 50 11.38 -11.76 9.47
CA GLN A 50 10.37 -11.86 8.41
C GLN A 50 9.54 -10.58 8.33
N HIS A 51 9.09 -10.04 9.47
CA HIS A 51 8.36 -8.77 9.51
C HIS A 51 9.20 -7.60 9.01
N LEU A 52 10.46 -7.50 9.42
CA LEU A 52 11.36 -6.45 8.96
C LEU A 52 11.56 -6.51 7.45
N PHE A 53 11.73 -7.71 6.89
CA PHE A 53 11.84 -7.91 5.44
C PHE A 53 10.59 -7.39 4.72
N PHE A 54 9.39 -7.78 5.15
CA PHE A 54 8.15 -7.31 4.53
C PHE A 54 7.94 -5.80 4.66
N VAL A 55 8.29 -5.22 5.82
CA VAL A 55 8.22 -3.76 6.02
C VAL A 55 9.18 -3.04 5.08
N VAL A 56 10.44 -3.46 5.01
CA VAL A 56 11.45 -2.81 4.16
C VAL A 56 11.08 -2.94 2.68
N CYS A 57 10.73 -4.14 2.21
CA CYS A 57 10.32 -4.37 0.82
C CYS A 57 9.03 -3.62 0.47
N GLY A 58 8.01 -3.68 1.34
CA GLY A 58 6.73 -3.01 1.13
C GLY A 58 6.87 -1.48 1.08
N LEU A 59 7.65 -0.90 2.00
CA LEU A 59 7.94 0.54 2.00
C LEU A 59 8.73 0.95 0.76
N SER A 60 9.74 0.18 0.37
CA SER A 60 10.56 0.47 -0.81
C SER A 60 9.70 0.50 -2.09
N ILE A 61 8.81 -0.48 -2.26
CA ILE A 61 7.88 -0.54 -3.39
C ILE A 61 6.86 0.60 -3.33
N GLY A 62 6.33 0.92 -2.14
CA GLY A 62 5.39 2.03 -1.97
C GLY A 62 5.99 3.39 -2.33
N ILE A 63 7.23 3.65 -1.89
CA ILE A 63 7.97 4.88 -2.21
C ILE A 63 8.28 4.96 -3.70
N PHE A 64 8.65 3.84 -4.33
CA PHE A 64 8.91 3.81 -5.76
C PHE A 64 7.68 4.18 -6.60
N ASN A 65 6.48 3.74 -6.21
CA ASN A 65 5.25 4.01 -6.96
C ASN A 65 4.67 5.40 -6.69
N ASN A 66 4.62 5.83 -5.43
CA ASN A 66 3.87 7.03 -5.00
C ASN A 66 4.75 8.16 -4.46
N GLY A 67 6.05 7.96 -4.30
CA GLY A 67 6.93 8.89 -3.59
C GLY A 67 6.38 9.22 -2.20
N TYR A 68 6.26 10.51 -1.90
CA TYR A 68 5.74 11.01 -0.63
C TYR A 68 4.26 10.69 -0.37
N GLY A 69 3.48 10.33 -1.41
CA GLY A 69 2.07 9.95 -1.25
C GLY A 69 1.87 8.70 -0.37
N ILE A 70 2.92 7.93 -0.10
CA ILE A 70 2.89 6.79 0.82
C ILE A 70 2.50 7.19 2.26
N ILE A 71 2.75 8.45 2.66
CA ILE A 71 2.48 8.94 4.02
C ILE A 71 0.99 8.76 4.39
N HIS A 72 0.09 9.04 3.46
CA HIS A 72 -1.36 8.82 3.65
C HIS A 72 -1.69 7.37 4.02
N SER A 73 -1.06 6.42 3.32
CA SER A 73 -1.24 4.99 3.57
C SER A 73 -0.65 4.58 4.93
N MET A 74 0.51 5.12 5.30
CA MET A 74 1.13 4.85 6.59
C MET A 74 0.29 5.36 7.76
N ILE A 75 -0.26 6.57 7.64
CA ILE A 75 -1.16 7.13 8.66
C ILE A 75 -2.37 6.22 8.87
N CYS A 76 -3.01 5.75 7.79
CA CYS A 76 -4.17 4.87 7.90
C CYS A 76 -3.85 3.50 8.51
N VAL A 77 -2.66 2.94 8.24
CA VAL A 77 -2.20 1.69 8.86
C VAL A 77 -1.99 1.89 10.36
N VAL A 78 -1.29 2.96 10.77
CA VAL A 78 -1.05 3.26 12.19
C VAL A 78 -2.36 3.55 12.91
N ALA A 79 -3.28 4.31 12.30
CA ALA A 79 -4.59 4.58 12.86
C ALA A 79 -5.42 3.30 13.05
N GLY A 80 -5.44 2.40 12.06
CA GLY A 80 -6.12 1.11 12.16
C GLY A 80 -5.52 0.22 13.25
N TRP A 81 -4.18 0.17 13.34
CA TRP A 81 -3.49 -0.57 14.40
C TRP A 81 -3.80 0.00 15.79
N LEU A 82 -3.75 1.33 15.97
CA LEU A 82 -4.08 1.98 17.24
C LEU A 82 -5.54 1.71 17.64
N LEU A 83 -6.46 1.78 16.68
CA LEU A 83 -7.87 1.49 16.92
C LEU A 83 -8.06 0.07 17.47
N LEU A 84 -7.47 -0.94 16.83
CA LEU A 84 -7.54 -2.33 17.29
C LEU A 84 -6.77 -2.55 18.60
N ALA A 85 -5.66 -1.86 18.81
CA ALA A 85 -4.90 -1.95 20.05
C ALA A 85 -5.69 -1.41 21.27
N VAL A 86 -6.54 -0.40 21.08
CA VAL A 86 -7.33 0.21 22.15
C VAL A 86 -8.70 -0.48 22.32
N MET A 87 -9.38 -0.79 21.21
CA MET A 87 -10.78 -1.25 21.22
C MET A 87 -10.94 -2.76 21.02
N GLY A 88 -9.87 -3.47 20.64
CA GLY A 88 -9.91 -4.89 20.32
C GLY A 88 -10.87 -5.22 19.16
N GLY A 89 -11.34 -6.47 19.13
CA GLY A 89 -12.35 -6.95 18.18
C GLY A 89 -13.79 -6.65 18.61
N THR A 90 -14.12 -5.39 18.85
CA THR A 90 -15.49 -4.97 19.19
C THR A 90 -16.27 -4.53 17.96
N ALA A 91 -17.60 -4.65 17.97
CA ALA A 91 -18.45 -4.14 16.87
C ALA A 91 -18.22 -2.64 16.62
N ALA A 92 -17.93 -1.88 17.69
CA ALA A 92 -17.58 -0.46 17.59
C ALA A 92 -16.28 -0.24 16.81
N SER A 93 -15.25 -1.08 17.01
CA SER A 93 -13.99 -1.00 16.27
C SER A 93 -14.19 -1.16 14.76
N VAL A 94 -15.08 -2.09 14.35
CA VAL A 94 -15.41 -2.34 12.94
C VAL A 94 -16.11 -1.13 12.32
N ILE A 95 -17.11 -0.57 13.01
CA ILE A 95 -17.86 0.61 12.52
C ILE A 95 -16.90 1.81 12.38
N ILE A 96 -16.09 2.07 13.40
CA ILE A 96 -15.14 3.18 13.40
C ILE A 96 -14.09 2.99 12.30
N ALA A 97 -13.54 1.79 12.15
CA ALA A 97 -12.58 1.47 11.09
C ALA A 97 -13.19 1.69 9.71
N ASN A 98 -14.40 1.20 9.48
CA ASN A 98 -15.09 1.35 8.20
C ASN A 98 -15.34 2.83 7.87
N VAL A 99 -15.88 3.60 8.82
CA VAL A 99 -16.14 5.04 8.63
C VAL A 99 -14.85 5.80 8.41
N PHE A 100 -13.80 5.53 9.19
CA PHE A 100 -12.52 6.21 9.07
C PHE A 100 -11.84 5.90 7.74
N GLN A 101 -11.69 4.62 7.37
CA GLN A 101 -10.98 4.23 6.14
C GLN A 101 -11.73 4.68 4.88
N MET A 102 -13.06 4.51 4.83
CA MET A 102 -13.86 4.97 3.70
C MET A 102 -13.92 6.50 3.65
N GLY A 103 -14.08 7.18 4.79
CA GLY A 103 -14.08 8.64 4.87
C GLY A 103 -12.76 9.25 4.40
N TYR A 104 -11.63 8.69 4.84
CA TYR A 104 -10.31 9.14 4.41
C TYR A 104 -10.12 8.98 2.90
N LEU A 105 -10.57 7.86 2.35
CA LEU A 105 -10.51 7.59 0.92
C LEU A 105 -11.37 8.57 0.11
N ILE A 106 -12.61 8.84 0.54
CA ILE A 106 -13.51 9.81 -0.11
C ILE A 106 -12.86 11.20 -0.14
N ILE A 107 -12.30 11.65 0.99
CA ILE A 107 -11.61 12.94 1.07
C ILE A 107 -10.38 12.94 0.13
N GLY A 108 -9.60 11.86 0.12
CA GLY A 108 -8.45 11.71 -0.76
C GLY A 108 -8.82 11.81 -2.25
N TYR A 109 -9.90 11.14 -2.68
CA TYR A 109 -10.42 11.24 -4.04
C TYR A 109 -10.94 12.63 -4.38
N TYR A 110 -11.63 13.29 -3.44
CA TYR A 110 -12.11 14.64 -3.64
C TYR A 110 -10.96 15.62 -3.88
N MET A 111 -9.94 15.59 -3.01
CA MET A 111 -8.75 16.44 -3.11
C MET A 111 -7.86 16.13 -4.31
N SER A 112 -7.87 14.87 -4.77
CA SER A 112 -7.02 14.39 -5.86
C SER A 112 -7.77 14.28 -7.18
N SER A 113 -8.99 14.79 -7.29
CA SER A 113 -9.76 14.75 -8.53
C SER A 113 -9.13 15.67 -9.58
N SER A 114 -8.99 15.17 -10.81
CA SER A 114 -8.51 15.91 -11.98
C SER A 114 -9.29 15.44 -13.21
N ASP A 115 -9.39 16.29 -14.23
CA ASP A 115 -10.11 15.96 -15.48
C ASP A 115 -9.38 14.89 -16.32
N SER A 116 -8.09 14.71 -16.09
CA SER A 116 -7.30 13.60 -16.67
C SER A 116 -7.28 12.38 -15.75
N TYR A 117 -7.37 11.19 -16.35
CA TYR A 117 -7.16 9.92 -15.65
C TYR A 117 -5.70 9.80 -15.19
N ASP A 118 -5.49 10.04 -13.90
CA ASP A 118 -4.16 10.01 -13.29
C ASP A 118 -4.07 8.88 -12.25
N ILE A 119 -3.01 8.10 -12.35
CA ILE A 119 -2.64 7.10 -11.36
C ILE A 119 -2.03 7.82 -10.15
N LYS A 120 -2.86 8.07 -9.14
CA LYS A 120 -2.48 8.76 -7.89
C LYS A 120 -2.39 7.78 -6.73
N TRP A 121 -1.93 8.31 -5.59
CA TRP A 121 -1.75 7.52 -4.37
C TRP A 121 -3.03 6.88 -3.84
N THR A 122 -4.19 7.41 -4.22
CA THR A 122 -5.52 6.91 -3.86
C THR A 122 -5.83 5.53 -4.44
N MET A 123 -5.21 5.13 -5.56
CA MET A 123 -5.43 3.81 -6.17
C MET A 123 -4.87 2.66 -5.34
N PRO A 124 -3.56 2.58 -5.01
CA PRO A 124 -3.07 1.53 -4.12
C PRO A 124 -3.67 1.66 -2.70
N HIS A 125 -4.02 2.88 -2.29
CA HIS A 125 -4.65 3.13 -1.01
C HIS A 125 -6.05 2.50 -0.88
N CYS A 126 -6.83 2.39 -1.97
CA CYS A 126 -8.16 1.77 -1.89
C CYS A 126 -8.08 0.28 -1.52
N VAL A 127 -7.14 -0.45 -2.11
CA VAL A 127 -6.90 -1.86 -1.80
C VAL A 127 -6.42 -2.01 -0.36
N LEU A 128 -5.58 -1.08 0.11
CA LEU A 128 -5.12 -1.05 1.50
C LEU A 128 -6.27 -0.78 2.47
N ALA A 129 -7.15 0.19 2.17
CA ALA A 129 -8.32 0.51 3.00
C ALA A 129 -9.24 -0.70 3.17
N LEU A 130 -9.54 -1.41 2.07
CA LEU A 130 -10.31 -2.66 2.12
C LEU A 130 -9.63 -3.72 2.99
N ARG A 131 -8.31 -3.86 2.90
CA ARG A 131 -7.55 -4.81 3.72
C ARG A 131 -7.56 -4.43 5.20
N LEU A 132 -7.48 -3.15 5.54
CA LEU A 132 -7.55 -2.69 6.94
C LEU A 132 -8.94 -2.90 7.53
N ILE A 133 -10.00 -2.69 6.75
CA ILE A 133 -11.38 -3.01 7.16
C ILE A 133 -11.53 -4.52 7.36
N ALA A 134 -11.03 -5.33 6.43
CA ALA A 134 -11.07 -6.80 6.57
C ALA A 134 -10.39 -7.27 7.87
N ILE A 135 -9.21 -6.73 8.21
CA ILE A 135 -8.51 -7.07 9.46
C ILE A 135 -9.37 -6.75 10.70
N THR A 136 -10.19 -5.70 10.67
CA THR A 136 -11.10 -5.39 11.79
C THR A 136 -12.25 -6.38 11.91
N TRP A 137 -12.76 -6.88 10.78
CA TRP A 137 -13.75 -7.95 10.76
C TRP A 137 -13.15 -9.27 11.25
N ASP A 138 -11.95 -9.63 10.79
CA ASP A 138 -11.24 -10.83 11.23
C ASP A 138 -11.05 -10.83 12.76
N MET A 139 -10.69 -9.69 13.35
CA MET A 139 -10.54 -9.56 14.80
C MET A 139 -11.88 -9.64 15.55
N TYR A 140 -12.98 -9.21 14.93
CA TYR A 140 -14.31 -9.25 15.53
C TYR A 140 -14.91 -10.66 15.50
N ASP A 141 -14.67 -11.43 14.43
CA ASP A 141 -15.20 -12.79 14.26
C ASP A 141 -14.40 -13.84 15.07
N GLY A 142 -13.13 -13.56 15.39
CA GLY A 142 -12.23 -14.42 16.17
C GLY A 142 -11.48 -15.45 15.34
#